data_AF-Q8NPZ5-F1
#
_entry.id   AF-Q8NPZ5-F1
#
_cell.length_a   1.000
_cell.length_b   1.000
_cell.length_c   1.000
_cell.angle_alpha   90.00
_cell.angle_beta   90.00
_cell.angle_gamma   90.00
#
_symmetry.space_group_name_H-M   'P 1'
#
loop_
_entity.id
_entity.type
_entity.pdbx_description
1 polymer ?
#
loop_
_entity_poly.entity_id
_entity_poly.type
_entity_poly.pdbx_seq_one_letter_code
_entity_poly.pdbx_strand_id
1 'polypeptide(L)'
;MTLVYLLIAVVVTATVLWAYFTAQRLNRLHIRTDSARQALQAALDRRAALVGALLPDAAEASKRAEAIPLEYSRFSQRARAEREISELILKQGKTLPDSIVDAATRVELAHRFYNEAVSDTRDLRTRLMVRSFRLGGTAPLPEYFELLDTDLLT
;
A
#
# COMPACT_ATOMS: atom_id res chain seq x y z
N MET A 1 -40.80 30.89 -16.06
CA MET A 1 -40.13 31.09 -14.75
C MET A 1 -40.14 29.83 -13.90
N THR A 2 -41.31 29.26 -13.59
CA THR A 2 -41.42 27.98 -12.84
C THR A 2 -40.64 26.82 -13.47
N LEU A 3 -40.74 26.64 -14.79
CA LEU A 3 -39.98 25.62 -15.53
C LEU A 3 -38.47 25.77 -15.36
N VAL A 4 -37.97 27.02 -15.38
CA VAL A 4 -36.54 27.33 -15.22
C VAL A 4 -36.08 26.98 -13.80
N TYR A 5 -36.85 27.35 -12.78
CA TYR A 5 -36.55 26.98 -11.39
C TYR A 5 -36.57 25.46 -11.18
N LEU A 6 -37.52 24.76 -11.80
CA LEU A 6 -37.59 23.29 -11.78
C LEU A 6 -36.34 22.67 -12.40
N LEU A 7 -35.92 23.16 -13.58
CA LEU A 7 -34.75 22.65 -14.28
C LEU A 7 -33.47 22.89 -13.47
N ILE A 8 -33.33 24.08 -12.87
CA ILE A 8 -32.23 24.40 -11.95
C ILE A 8 -32.25 23.46 -10.74
N ALA A 9 -33.41 23.25 -10.10
CA ALA A 9 -33.52 22.37 -8.95
C ALA A 9 -33.13 20.93 -9.28
N VAL A 10 -33.53 20.41 -10.44
CA VAL A 10 -33.14 19.07 -10.92
C VAL A 10 -31.64 18.98 -11.14
N VAL A 11 -31.04 19.97 -11.82
CA VAL A 11 -29.59 20.00 -12.08
C VAL A 11 -28.78 20.08 -10.79
N VAL A 12 -29.20 20.94 -9.85
CA VAL A 12 -28.56 21.07 -8.53
C VAL A 12 -28.64 19.75 -7.76
N THR A 13 -29.82 19.13 -7.72
CA THR A 13 -30.03 17.86 -7.02
C THR A 13 -29.18 16.74 -7.63
N ALA A 14 -29.15 16.63 -8.95
CA ALA A 14 -28.32 15.66 -9.65
C ALA A 14 -26.82 15.87 -9.37
N THR A 15 -26.37 17.14 -9.33
CA THR A 15 -24.98 17.49 -9.03
C THR A 15 -24.60 17.11 -7.59
N VAL A 16 -25.47 17.39 -6.61
CA VAL A 16 -25.24 17.04 -5.20
C VAL A 16 -25.19 15.52 -5.01
N LEU A 17 -26.14 14.79 -5.58
CA LEU A 17 -26.15 13.32 -5.51
C LEU A 17 -24.90 12.73 -6.14
N TRP A 18 -24.52 13.20 -7.33
CA TRP A 18 -23.32 12.73 -8.03
C TRP A 18 -22.04 13.02 -7.23
N ALA A 19 -21.92 14.21 -6.63
CA ALA A 19 -20.79 14.58 -5.77
C ALA A 19 -20.73 13.68 -4.52
N TYR A 20 -21.86 13.39 -3.89
CA TYR A 20 -21.96 12.50 -2.73
C TYR A 20 -21.51 11.06 -3.07
N PHE A 21 -21.99 10.49 -4.17
CA PHE A 21 -21.57 9.16 -4.62
C PHE A 21 -20.06 9.10 -4.91
N THR A 22 -19.52 10.15 -5.54
CA THR A 22 -18.09 10.24 -5.85
C THR A 22 -17.24 10.33 -4.58
N ALA A 23 -17.63 11.16 -3.61
CA ALA A 23 -16.95 11.29 -2.33
C ALA A 23 -16.94 9.96 -1.54
N GLN A 24 -18.08 9.27 -1.50
CA GLN A 24 -18.19 7.98 -0.81
C GLN A 24 -17.30 6.90 -1.45
N ARG A 25 -17.23 6.88 -2.79
CA ARG A 25 -16.36 5.96 -3.52
C ARG A 25 -14.88 6.22 -3.24
N LEU A 26 -14.48 7.49 -3.19
CA LEU A 26 -13.11 7.90 -2.89
C LEU A 26 -12.71 7.50 -1.45
N ASN A 27 -13.58 7.78 -0.47
CA ASN A 27 -13.34 7.41 0.92
C ASN A 27 -13.13 5.90 1.09
N ARG A 28 -13.98 5.08 0.45
CA ARG A 28 -13.87 3.62 0.50
C ARG A 28 -12.53 3.12 -0.06
N LEU A 29 -12.04 3.73 -1.14
CA LEU A 29 -10.74 3.34 -1.70
C LEU A 29 -9.57 3.78 -0.82
N HIS A 30 -9.64 4.97 -0.22
CA HIS A 30 -8.60 5.45 0.69
C HIS A 30 -8.44 4.51 1.90
N ILE A 31 -9.55 4.14 2.53
CA ILE A 31 -9.58 3.17 3.63
C ILE A 31 -8.98 1.83 3.20
N ARG A 32 -9.31 1.35 1.98
CA ARG A 32 -8.79 0.09 1.46
C ARG A 32 -7.28 0.16 1.25
N THR A 33 -6.76 1.21 0.64
CA THR A 33 -5.31 1.38 0.41
C THR A 33 -4.55 1.53 1.72
N ASP A 34 -5.07 2.29 2.68
CA ASP A 34 -4.46 2.43 4.01
C ASP A 34 -4.43 1.10 4.75
N SER A 35 -5.53 0.34 4.73
CA SER A 35 -5.58 -0.98 5.35
C SER A 35 -4.59 -1.97 4.71
N ALA A 36 -4.43 -1.91 3.38
CA ALA A 36 -3.47 -2.74 2.66
C ALA A 36 -2.01 -2.36 2.99
N ARG A 37 -1.72 -1.05 3.13
CA ARG A 37 -0.42 -0.56 3.58
C ARG A 37 -0.08 -1.03 4.99
N GLN A 38 -1.04 -0.95 5.92
CA GLN A 38 -0.86 -1.45 7.29
C GLN A 38 -0.64 -2.96 7.33
N ALA A 39 -1.37 -3.72 6.52
CA ALA A 39 -1.18 -5.17 6.39
C ALA A 39 0.21 -5.52 5.85
N LEU A 40 0.70 -4.79 4.85
CA LEU A 40 2.06 -4.95 4.33
C LEU A 40 3.11 -4.61 5.38
N GLN A 41 2.95 -3.51 6.12
CA GLN A 41 3.86 -3.15 7.21
C GLN A 41 3.92 -4.26 8.27
N ALA A 42 2.78 -4.76 8.72
CA ALA A 42 2.72 -5.83 9.72
C ALA A 42 3.37 -7.14 9.22
N ALA A 43 3.23 -7.47 7.93
CA ALA A 43 3.88 -8.63 7.33
C ALA A 43 5.41 -8.47 7.31
N LEU A 44 5.91 -7.29 6.93
CA LEU A 44 7.34 -6.98 6.90
C LEU A 44 7.96 -7.00 8.30
N ASP A 45 7.30 -6.35 9.27
CA ASP A 45 7.76 -6.32 10.67
C ASP A 45 7.78 -7.73 11.28
N ARG A 46 6.76 -8.56 11.00
CA ARG A 46 6.75 -9.96 11.45
C ARG A 46 7.91 -10.75 10.85
N ARG A 47 8.22 -10.55 9.56
CA ARG A 47 9.36 -11.21 8.91
C ARG A 47 10.68 -10.76 9.53
N ALA A 48 10.87 -9.46 9.71
CA ALA A 48 12.07 -8.90 10.34
C ALA A 48 12.26 -9.47 11.76
N ALA A 49 11.20 -9.52 12.57
CA ALA A 49 11.25 -10.08 13.91
C ALA A 49 11.69 -11.56 13.91
N LEU A 50 11.13 -12.38 13.02
CA LEU A 50 11.48 -13.79 12.90
C LEU A 50 12.92 -13.98 12.41
N VAL A 51 13.33 -13.21 11.41
CA VAL A 51 14.68 -13.27 10.86
C VAL A 51 15.71 -12.83 11.91
N GLY A 52 15.47 -11.72 12.62
CA GLY A 52 16.37 -11.25 13.66
C GLY A 52 16.45 -12.17 14.88
N ALA A 53 15.41 -12.97 15.14
CA ALA A 53 15.41 -13.96 16.22
C ALA A 53 16.11 -15.28 15.84
N LEU A 54 16.05 -15.66 14.55
CA LEU A 54 16.53 -16.97 14.07
C LEU A 54 17.89 -16.89 13.36
N LEU A 55 18.27 -15.72 12.84
CA LEU A 55 19.55 -15.46 12.18
C LEU A 55 20.29 -14.37 12.98
N PRO A 56 21.31 -14.74 13.80
CA PRO A 56 22.09 -13.79 14.58
C PRO A 56 22.72 -12.68 13.73
N ASP A 57 23.24 -13.06 12.56
CA ASP A 57 23.89 -12.13 11.61
C ASP A 57 22.91 -11.10 11.02
N ALA A 58 21.60 -11.38 11.05
CA ALA A 58 20.55 -10.49 10.56
C ALA A 58 19.83 -9.70 11.66
N ALA A 59 20.22 -9.86 12.93
CA ALA A 59 19.55 -9.21 14.05
C ALA A 59 19.60 -7.68 13.98
N GLU A 60 20.75 -7.09 13.63
CA GLU A 60 20.89 -5.63 13.49
C GLU A 60 20.14 -5.07 12.28
N ALA A 61 20.20 -5.77 11.14
CA ALA A 61 19.45 -5.40 9.94
C ALA A 61 17.94 -5.44 10.19
N SER A 62 17.47 -6.47 10.91
CA SER A 62 16.06 -6.64 11.30
C SER A 62 15.56 -5.49 12.19
N LYS A 63 16.33 -5.12 13.23
CA LYS A 63 16.00 -3.97 14.09
C LYS A 63 15.96 -2.65 13.31
N ARG A 64 16.87 -2.46 12.35
CA ARG A 64 16.86 -1.27 11.49
C ARG A 64 15.64 -1.22 10.58
N ALA A 65 15.23 -2.35 10.01
CA ALA A 65 14.02 -2.42 9.20
C ALA A 65 12.79 -2.08 10.02
N GLU A 66 12.59 -2.73 11.17
CA GLU A 66 11.45 -2.48 12.10
C GLU A 66 11.35 -1.02 12.55
N ALA A 67 12.48 -0.34 12.73
CA ALA A 67 12.50 1.07 13.11
C ALA A 67 11.98 2.03 12.01
N ILE A 68 11.89 1.58 10.76
CA ILE A 68 11.45 2.38 9.63
C ILE A 68 9.97 2.09 9.36
N PRO A 69 9.03 3.02 9.62
CA PRO A 69 7.63 2.80 9.30
C PRO A 69 7.41 2.82 7.77
N LEU A 70 6.38 2.11 7.30
CA LEU A 70 6.05 2.01 5.88
C LEU A 70 5.27 3.25 5.42
N GLU A 71 5.93 4.40 5.38
CA GLU A 71 5.39 5.68 4.92
C GLU A 71 5.91 6.04 3.52
N TYR A 72 5.08 6.67 2.68
CA TYR A 72 5.46 7.03 1.30
C TYR A 72 6.82 7.76 1.22
N SER A 73 7.07 8.71 2.11
CA SER A 73 8.34 9.47 2.19
C SER A 73 9.57 8.62 2.53
N ARG A 74 9.36 7.44 3.11
CA ARG A 74 10.40 6.52 3.61
C ARG A 74 10.40 5.17 2.89
N PHE A 75 9.57 4.95 1.87
CA PHE A 75 9.53 3.69 1.13
C PHE A 75 10.90 3.26 0.62
N SER A 76 11.69 4.19 0.08
CA SER A 76 13.05 3.91 -0.38
C SER A 76 14.02 3.53 0.75
N GLN A 77 13.81 4.03 1.97
CA GLN A 77 14.59 3.65 3.14
C GLN A 77 14.18 2.26 3.63
N ARG A 78 12.87 2.00 3.71
CA ARG A 78 12.35 0.68 4.12
C ARG A 78 12.77 -0.41 3.12
N ALA A 79 12.61 -0.18 1.82
CA ALA A 79 13.02 -1.12 0.78
C ALA A 79 14.52 -1.45 0.82
N ARG A 80 15.38 -0.47 1.15
CA ARG A 80 16.82 -0.71 1.35
C ARG A 80 17.10 -1.61 2.55
N ALA A 81 16.41 -1.39 3.67
CA ALA A 81 16.56 -2.21 4.86
C ALA A 81 16.03 -3.64 4.62
N GLU A 82 14.91 -3.79 3.92
CA GLU A 82 14.38 -5.10 3.54
C GLU A 82 15.35 -5.87 2.63
N ARG A 83 15.96 -5.20 1.65
CA ARG A 83 16.97 -5.83 0.76
C ARG A 83 18.14 -6.41 1.55
N GLU A 84 18.61 -5.70 2.56
CA GLU A 84 19.70 -6.20 3.41
C GLU A 84 19.30 -7.47 4.16
N ILE A 85 18.06 -7.55 4.66
CA ILE A 85 17.51 -8.76 5.26
C ILE A 85 17.48 -9.91 4.23
N SER A 86 17.02 -9.64 3.01
CA SER A 86 16.98 -10.62 1.91
C SER A 86 18.37 -11.18 1.58
N GLU A 87 19.37 -10.30 1.49
CA GLU A 87 20.76 -10.70 1.22
C GLU A 87 21.33 -11.59 2.32
N LEU A 88 20.99 -11.30 3.58
CA LEU A 88 21.42 -12.12 4.72
C LEU A 88 20.70 -13.47 4.76
N ILE A 89 19.41 -13.51 4.43
CA ILE A 89 18.65 -14.76 4.22
C ILE A 89 19.31 -15.62 3.15
N LEU A 90 19.68 -15.04 2.00
CA LEU A 90 20.35 -15.74 0.91
C LEU A 90 21.71 -16.30 1.31
N LYS A 91 22.49 -15.54 2.08
CA LYS A 91 23.81 -15.98 2.60
C LYS A 91 23.70 -17.16 3.55
N GLN A 92 22.60 -17.30 4.28
CA GLN A 92 22.37 -18.42 5.20
C GLN A 92 22.25 -19.78 4.48
N GLY A 93 21.77 -19.79 3.22
CA GLY A 93 21.65 -20.99 2.40
C GLY A 93 20.33 -21.76 2.57
N LYS A 94 20.33 -23.06 2.23
CA LYS A 94 19.10 -23.85 1.95
C LYS A 94 18.23 -24.26 3.15
N THR A 95 18.75 -24.25 4.37
CA THR A 95 17.97 -24.67 5.56
C THR A 95 17.42 -23.45 6.29
N LEU A 96 16.42 -22.82 5.66
CA LEU A 96 15.62 -21.78 6.30
C LEU A 96 14.51 -22.42 7.15
N PRO A 97 14.26 -21.92 8.37
CA PRO A 97 13.09 -22.31 9.14
C PRO A 97 11.78 -22.02 8.38
N ASP A 98 10.82 -22.95 8.45
CA ASP A 98 9.50 -22.82 7.80
C ASP A 98 8.78 -21.52 8.17
N SER A 99 9.00 -21.00 9.38
CA SER A 99 8.42 -19.74 9.85
C SER A 99 8.89 -18.53 9.04
N ILE A 100 10.14 -18.53 8.56
CA ILE A 100 10.68 -17.46 7.71
C ILE A 100 10.09 -17.57 6.30
N VAL A 101 9.92 -18.80 5.79
CA VAL A 101 9.30 -19.06 4.49
C VAL A 101 7.82 -18.64 4.47
N ASP A 102 7.05 -18.97 5.52
CA ASP A 102 5.66 -18.49 5.69
C ASP A 102 5.60 -16.96 5.75
N ALA A 103 6.52 -16.34 6.49
CA ALA A 103 6.58 -14.89 6.61
C ALA A 103 6.91 -14.22 5.27
N ALA A 104 7.87 -14.75 4.51
CA ALA A 104 8.21 -14.28 3.17
C ALA A 104 7.01 -14.39 2.20
N THR A 105 6.32 -15.53 2.21
CA THR A 105 5.10 -15.74 1.41
C THR A 105 4.00 -14.74 1.78
N ARG A 106 3.78 -14.49 3.08
CA ARG A 106 2.80 -13.51 3.55
C ARG A 106 3.16 -12.08 3.13
N VAL A 107 4.44 -11.73 3.13
CA VAL A 107 4.94 -10.44 2.64
C VAL A 107 4.64 -10.27 1.15
N GLU A 108 4.92 -11.28 0.33
CA GLU A 108 4.65 -11.24 -1.12
C GLU A 108 3.15 -11.03 -1.41
N LEU A 109 2.28 -11.77 -0.72
CA LEU A 109 0.83 -11.60 -0.85
C LEU A 109 0.38 -10.20 -0.43
N ALA A 110 0.87 -9.70 0.70
CA ALA A 110 0.53 -8.37 1.18
C ALA A 110 1.03 -7.27 0.22
N HIS A 111 2.20 -7.45 -0.37
CA HIS A 111 2.78 -6.54 -1.36
C HIS A 111 1.93 -6.47 -2.62
N ARG A 112 1.48 -7.62 -3.13
CA ARG A 112 0.57 -7.68 -4.27
C ARG A 112 -0.77 -7.01 -3.97
N PHE A 113 -1.38 -7.28 -2.81
CA PHE A 113 -2.64 -6.64 -2.43
C PHE A 113 -2.52 -5.12 -2.26
N TYR A 114 -1.40 -4.66 -1.72
CA TYR A 114 -1.11 -3.23 -1.65
C TYR A 114 -1.00 -2.61 -3.05
N ASN A 115 -0.22 -3.21 -3.94
CA ASN A 115 -0.07 -2.70 -5.31
C ASN A 115 -1.38 -2.70 -6.10
N GLU A 116 -2.24 -3.70 -5.92
CA GLU A 116 -3.58 -3.73 -6.50
C GLU A 116 -4.44 -2.56 -5.96
N ALA A 117 -4.41 -2.31 -4.66
CA ALA A 117 -5.12 -1.18 -4.05
C ALA A 117 -4.58 0.19 -4.51
N VAL A 118 -3.27 0.28 -4.79
CA VAL A 118 -2.64 1.48 -5.39
C VAL A 118 -3.10 1.66 -6.83
N SER A 119 -3.17 0.59 -7.63
CA SER A 119 -3.66 0.66 -9.01
C SER A 119 -5.14 1.07 -9.06
N ASP A 120 -6.00 0.46 -8.23
CA ASP A 120 -7.42 0.82 -8.10
C ASP A 120 -7.63 2.30 -7.75
N THR A 121 -6.81 2.85 -6.85
CA THR A 121 -6.87 4.26 -6.45
C THR A 121 -6.36 5.20 -7.54
N ARG A 122 -5.26 4.84 -8.23
CA ARG A 122 -4.72 5.63 -9.34
C ARG A 122 -5.69 5.65 -10.52
N ASP A 123 -6.28 4.52 -10.89
CA ASP A 123 -7.26 4.41 -11.99
C ASP A 123 -8.53 5.21 -11.73
N LEU A 124 -9.00 5.27 -10.49
CA LEU A 124 -10.12 6.15 -10.16
C LEU A 124 -9.75 7.63 -10.30
N ARG A 125 -8.53 7.98 -9.88
CA ARG A 125 -8.09 9.38 -9.84
C ARG A 125 -7.69 9.91 -11.23
N THR A 126 -7.31 9.04 -12.16
CA THR A 126 -7.05 9.39 -13.56
C THR A 126 -8.33 9.55 -14.38
N ARG A 127 -9.47 8.97 -13.95
CA ARG A 127 -10.77 9.17 -14.62
C ARG A 127 -11.19 10.64 -14.54
N LEU A 128 -11.29 11.26 -15.73
CA LEU A 128 -11.60 12.68 -15.97
C LEU A 128 -12.76 13.23 -15.14
N MET A 129 -13.78 12.41 -14.85
CA MET A 129 -14.96 12.81 -14.08
C MET A 129 -14.65 13.35 -12.68
N VAL A 130 -13.62 12.83 -12.00
CA VAL A 130 -13.20 13.33 -10.67
C VAL A 130 -12.30 14.57 -10.80
N ARG A 131 -11.54 14.65 -11.89
CA ARG A 131 -10.63 15.77 -12.20
C ARG A 131 -11.39 17.07 -12.47
N SER A 132 -12.53 16.98 -13.18
CA SER A 132 -13.35 18.14 -13.56
C SER A 132 -13.91 18.91 -12.36
N PHE A 133 -14.07 18.26 -11.21
CA PHE A 133 -14.72 18.85 -10.05
C PHE A 133 -13.78 19.14 -8.86
N ARG A 134 -12.46 18.95 -9.00
CA ARG A 134 -11.45 19.16 -7.93
C ARG A 134 -11.77 18.44 -6.60
N LEU A 135 -12.67 17.45 -6.61
CA LEU A 135 -13.09 16.69 -5.42
C LEU A 135 -12.04 15.71 -4.90
N GLY A 136 -10.98 15.44 -5.68
CA GLY A 136 -9.89 14.54 -5.29
C GLY A 136 -8.88 15.11 -4.29
N GLY A 137 -9.02 16.39 -3.90
CA GLY A 137 -8.09 17.06 -2.99
C GLY A 137 -6.63 17.12 -3.49
N THR A 138 -5.78 17.78 -2.73
CA THR A 138 -4.32 17.88 -2.92
C THR A 138 -3.54 16.67 -2.40
N ALA A 139 -4.21 15.59 -1.98
CA ALA A 139 -3.54 14.41 -1.44
C ALA A 139 -2.50 13.88 -2.45
N PRO A 140 -1.28 13.51 -2.06
CA PRO A 140 -0.31 12.93 -2.99
C PRO A 140 -0.86 11.63 -3.62
N LEU A 141 -0.43 11.29 -4.83
CA LEU A 141 -0.80 9.99 -5.42
C LEU A 141 -0.11 8.86 -4.62
N PRO A 142 -0.80 7.72 -4.40
CA PRO A 142 -0.17 6.59 -3.75
C PRO A 142 0.96 6.04 -4.64
N GLU A 143 2.10 5.76 -4.01
CA GLU A 143 3.31 5.26 -4.65
C GLU A 143 3.39 3.73 -4.54
N TYR A 144 3.95 3.08 -5.56
CA TYR A 144 4.22 1.65 -5.53
C TYR A 144 5.37 1.37 -4.57
N PHE A 145 5.29 0.26 -3.84
CA PHE A 145 6.40 -0.21 -3.03
C PHE A 145 7.23 -1.17 -3.89
N GLU A 146 8.54 -0.96 -4.00
CA GLU A 146 9.43 -1.86 -4.72
C GLU A 146 10.04 -2.84 -3.71
N LEU A 147 9.54 -4.07 -3.71
CA LEU A 147 10.10 -5.18 -2.92
C LEU A 147 10.92 -6.06 -3.86
N LEU A 148 12.24 -6.14 -3.64
CA LEU A 148 13.14 -6.94 -4.48
C LEU A 148 13.17 -8.44 -4.11
N ASP A 149 12.33 -8.88 -3.17
CA ASP A 149 12.33 -10.25 -2.63
C ASP A 149 11.75 -11.33 -3.55
N THR A 150 11.28 -10.99 -4.75
CA THR A 150 10.60 -11.94 -5.65
C THR A 150 11.48 -13.15 -6.01
N ASP A 151 12.80 -13.04 -5.90
CA ASP A 151 13.75 -14.10 -6.28
C ASP A 151 14.07 -15.10 -5.14
N LEU A 152 13.51 -14.96 -3.93
CA LEU A 152 13.79 -15.92 -2.84
C LEU A 152 13.10 -17.30 -3.02
N LEU A 153 12.09 -17.38 -3.90
CA LEU A 153 11.22 -18.56 -4.07
C LEU A 153 11.26 -19.20 -5.47
N THR A 154 12.04 -18.65 -6.41
CA THR A 154 12.29 -19.21 -7.75
C THR A 154 13.70 -19.76 -7.86
#